data_AF-A0A2G5UR30-F1
#
_entry.id   AF-A0A2G5UR30-F1
#
_cell.length_a   1.000
_cell.length_b   1.000
_cell.length_c   1.000
_cell.angle_alpha   90.00
_cell.angle_beta   90.00
_cell.angle_gamma   90.00
#
_symmetry.space_group_name_H-M   'P 1'
#
loop_
_entity.id
_entity.type
_entity.pdbx_description
1 polymer ?
#
loop_
_entity_poly.entity_id
_entity_poly.type
_entity_poly.pdbx_seq_one_letter_code
_entity_poly.pdbx_strand_id
1 'polypeptide(L)'
;MVEKLKSSTDLVEIHQIADYEYYQFEGRLLKYVKEVELNIQRIKETCDVSMVSPLPDSPELSNRFMNLYWRIINNQSITSSEIEVSDSECFICYAEMTSNQKTLQCEECKKVTHFECASKWLKIHRSCPHCRREMLDPNEFPNLGQ
;
A
#
# COMPACT_ATOMS: atom_id res chain seq x y z
N MET A 1 18.38 1.77 7.03
CA MET A 1 18.07 2.71 5.92
C MET A 1 17.36 3.95 6.47
N VAL A 2 16.28 3.77 7.23
CA VAL A 2 15.53 4.83 7.95
C VAL A 2 16.43 5.74 8.79
N GLU A 3 17.17 5.19 9.76
CA GLU A 3 18.06 6.01 10.62
C GLU A 3 19.12 6.79 9.83
N LYS A 4 19.69 6.16 8.80
CA LYS A 4 20.66 6.81 7.91
C LYS A 4 20.02 7.96 7.13
N LEU A 5 18.77 7.81 6.72
CA LEU A 5 18.03 8.88 6.05
C LEU A 5 17.80 10.06 7.00
N LYS A 6 17.32 9.76 8.21
CA LYS A 6 17.05 10.76 9.25
C LYS A 6 18.31 11.52 9.68
N SER A 7 19.47 10.87 9.69
CA SER A 7 20.75 11.54 9.97
C SER A 7 21.31 12.36 8.81
N SER A 8 20.74 12.26 7.61
CA SER A 8 21.25 12.92 6.39
C SER A 8 20.49 14.20 6.02
N THR A 9 19.41 14.53 6.73
CA THR A 9 18.58 15.71 6.47
C THR A 9 17.81 16.11 7.73
N ASP A 10 17.60 17.41 7.94
CA ASP A 10 16.80 17.96 9.05
C ASP A 10 15.34 18.23 8.65
N LEU A 11 14.92 17.85 7.45
CA LEU A 11 13.55 18.06 6.97
C LEU A 11 12.58 17.11 7.69
N VAL A 12 11.65 17.68 8.45
CA VAL A 12 10.69 16.96 9.29
C VAL A 12 9.80 16.04 8.46
N GLU A 13 9.38 16.47 7.27
CA GLU A 13 8.55 15.69 6.36
C GLU A 13 9.25 14.41 5.93
N ILE A 14 10.57 14.45 5.73
CA ILE A 14 11.35 13.26 5.36
C ILE A 14 11.45 12.30 6.53
N HIS A 15 11.59 12.81 7.76
CA HIS A 15 11.59 11.97 8.96
C HIS A 15 10.25 11.26 9.12
N GLN A 16 9.14 11.97 8.90
CA GLN A 16 7.80 11.41 8.93
C GLN A 16 7.61 10.32 7.87
N ILE A 17 8.08 10.54 6.64
CA ILE A 17 8.05 9.53 5.58
C ILE A 17 8.86 8.29 5.99
N ALA A 18 10.03 8.49 6.57
CA ALA A 18 10.91 7.39 7.00
C ALA A 18 10.29 6.57 8.13
N ASP A 19 9.69 7.23 9.12
CA ASP A 19 9.00 6.57 10.23
C ASP A 19 7.76 5.81 9.72
N TYR A 20 6.96 6.42 8.85
CA TYR A 20 5.81 5.76 8.25
C TYR A 20 6.21 4.50 7.48
N GLU A 21 7.23 4.59 6.61
CA GLU A 21 7.70 3.43 5.84
C GLU A 21 8.21 2.30 6.75
N TYR A 22 8.92 2.66 7.83
CA TYR A 22 9.38 1.71 8.84
C TYR A 22 8.21 0.93 9.46
N TYR A 23 7.18 1.64 9.94
CA TYR A 23 6.02 1.00 10.56
C TYR A 23 5.24 0.12 9.57
N GLN A 24 5.12 0.55 8.31
CA GLN A 24 4.48 -0.25 7.28
C GLN A 24 5.28 -1.54 6.98
N PHE A 25 6.60 -1.43 6.85
CA PHE A 25 7.47 -2.58 6.66
C PHE A 25 7.38 -3.56 7.82
N GLU A 26 7.43 -3.08 9.06
CA GLU A 26 7.31 -3.91 10.26
C GLU A 26 5.96 -4.63 10.31
N GLY A 27 4.87 -3.94 9.98
CA GLY A 27 3.55 -4.54 9.88
C GLY A 27 3.44 -5.61 8.78
N ARG A 28 4.06 -5.38 7.61
CA ARG A 28 4.14 -6.39 6.53
C ARG A 28 4.97 -7.60 6.96
N LEU A 29 6.12 -7.37 7.60
CA LEU A 29 7.02 -8.42 8.09
C LEU A 29 6.31 -9.29 9.13
N LEU A 30 5.60 -8.69 10.08
CA LEU A 30 4.85 -9.43 11.09
C LEU A 30 3.78 -10.34 10.48
N LYS A 31 3.03 -9.83 9.49
CA LYS A 31 2.02 -10.64 8.76
C LYS A 31 2.67 -11.80 8.01
N TYR A 32 3.79 -11.54 7.33
CA TYR A 32 4.53 -12.56 6.58
C TYR A 32 5.03 -13.67 7.49
N VAL A 33 5.74 -13.32 8.57
CA VAL A 33 6.28 -14.27 9.55
C VAL A 33 5.17 -15.10 10.16
N LYS A 34 4.06 -14.46 10.54
CA LYS A 34 2.90 -15.16 11.10
C LYS A 34 2.33 -16.20 10.12
N GLU A 35 2.18 -15.87 8.84
CA GLU A 35 1.65 -16.84 7.88
C GLU A 35 2.63 -18.00 7.63
N VAL A 36 3.94 -17.73 7.61
CA VAL A 36 4.98 -18.75 7.53
C VAL A 36 4.88 -19.72 8.72
N GLU A 37 4.78 -19.20 9.95
CA GLU A 37 4.65 -20.01 11.15
C GLU A 37 3.38 -20.87 11.12
N LEU A 38 2.24 -20.29 10.72
CA LEU A 38 0.98 -21.02 10.58
C LEU A 38 1.03 -22.12 9.51
N ASN A 39 1.71 -21.87 8.39
CA ASN A 39 1.91 -22.87 7.35
C ASN A 39 2.83 -24.01 7.82
N ILE A 40 3.92 -23.69 8.52
CA ILE A 40 4.80 -24.69 9.12
C ILE A 40 4.03 -25.56 10.12
N GLN A 41 3.21 -24.93 10.98
CA GLN A 41 2.41 -25.66 11.96
C GLN A 41 1.40 -26.58 11.28
N ARG A 42 0.69 -26.11 10.25
CA ARG A 42 -0.23 -26.94 9.45
C ARG A 42 0.46 -28.14 8.85
N ILE A 43 1.61 -27.96 8.20
CA ILE A 43 2.36 -29.08 7.62
C ILE A 43 2.76 -30.10 8.70
N LYS A 44 3.18 -29.64 9.89
CA LYS A 44 3.53 -30.54 11.00
C LYS A 44 2.34 -31.34 11.52
N GLU A 45 1.15 -30.75 11.55
CA GLU A 45 -0.07 -31.38 12.07
C GLU A 45 -0.72 -32.32 11.06
N THR A 46 -0.75 -31.94 9.78
CA THR A 46 -1.46 -32.68 8.73
C THR A 46 -0.56 -33.59 7.91
N CYS A 47 0.76 -33.34 7.91
CA CYS A 47 1.71 -33.92 6.97
C CYS A 47 1.34 -33.70 5.48
N ASP A 48 0.51 -32.69 5.20
CA ASP A 48 -0.03 -32.40 3.88
C ASP A 48 0.27 -30.95 3.49
N VAL A 49 1.14 -30.79 2.49
CA VAL A 49 1.57 -29.49 1.95
C VAL A 49 0.49 -28.79 1.13
N SER A 50 -0.57 -29.49 0.72
CA SER A 50 -1.66 -28.88 -0.05
C SER A 50 -2.59 -27.99 0.81
N MET A 51 -2.51 -28.11 2.14
CA MET A 51 -3.34 -27.38 3.11
C MET A 51 -2.77 -26.00 3.52
N VAL A 52 -1.64 -25.59 2.94
CA VAL A 52 -1.02 -24.29 3.24
C VAL A 52 -1.74 -23.14 2.53
N SER A 53 -1.70 -21.97 3.15
CA SER A 53 -2.17 -20.73 2.53
C SER A 53 -1.06 -20.13 1.68
N PRO A 54 -1.39 -19.36 0.63
CA PRO A 54 -0.42 -18.50 -0.04
C PRO A 54 0.23 -17.55 0.97
N LEU A 55 1.55 -17.37 0.85
CA LEU A 55 2.24 -16.37 1.64
C LEU A 55 1.84 -14.96 1.16
N PRO A 56 1.82 -13.96 2.06
CA PRO A 56 1.75 -12.56 1.65
C PRO A 56 2.95 -12.19 0.76
N ASP A 57 2.84 -11.04 0.10
CA ASP A 57 3.97 -10.46 -0.61
C ASP A 57 5.16 -10.25 0.35
N SER A 58 6.36 -10.38 -0.19
CA SER A 58 7.60 -10.13 0.56
C SER A 58 7.56 -8.73 1.17
N PRO A 59 7.90 -8.56 2.45
CA PRO A 59 7.98 -7.25 3.06
C PRO A 59 9.13 -6.46 2.43
N GLU A 60 8.80 -5.37 1.75
CA GLU A 60 9.75 -4.47 1.11
C GLU A 60 9.46 -3.01 1.48
N LEU A 61 10.46 -2.14 1.35
CA LEU A 61 10.27 -0.69 1.43
C LEU A 61 9.70 -0.22 0.09
N SER A 62 8.80 0.76 0.11
CA SER A 62 8.16 1.30 -1.09
C SER A 62 9.17 1.91 -2.06
N ASN A 63 8.87 1.90 -3.37
CA ASN A 63 9.75 2.53 -4.35
C ASN A 63 9.86 4.04 -4.11
N ARG A 64 8.76 4.68 -3.69
CA ARG A 64 8.74 6.06 -3.24
C ARG A 64 9.81 6.33 -2.18
N PHE A 65 9.84 5.54 -1.11
CA PHE A 65 10.86 5.67 -0.06
C PHE A 65 12.27 5.41 -0.60
N MET A 66 12.45 4.35 -1.39
CA MET A 66 13.75 4.01 -1.95
C MET A 66 14.32 5.10 -2.87
N ASN A 67 13.48 5.69 -3.72
CA ASN A 67 13.84 6.79 -4.60
C ASN A 67 14.22 8.04 -3.80
N LEU A 68 13.41 8.39 -2.79
CA LEU A 68 13.70 9.51 -1.90
C LEU A 68 15.02 9.29 -1.15
N TYR A 69 15.22 8.11 -0.57
CA TYR A 69 16.46 7.72 0.10
C TYR A 69 17.68 7.88 -0.80
N TRP A 70 17.63 7.32 -2.02
CA TRP A 70 18.75 7.40 -2.96
C TRP A 70 19.08 8.84 -3.36
N ARG A 71 18.09 9.70 -3.56
CA ARG A 71 18.29 11.12 -3.89
C ARG A 71 19.01 11.85 -2.76
N ILE A 72 18.54 11.69 -1.52
CA ILE A 72 19.12 12.36 -0.35
C ILE A 72 20.56 11.92 -0.10
N ILE A 73 20.80 10.60 -0.11
CA ILE A 73 22.14 10.06 0.16
C ILE A 73 23.16 10.44 -0.92
N ASN A 74 22.69 10.73 -2.14
CA ASN A 74 23.54 11.21 -3.24
C ASN A 74 23.55 12.74 -3.38
N ASN A 75 23.04 13.49 -2.40
CA ASN A 75 22.96 14.96 -2.42
C ASN A 75 22.24 15.52 -3.66
N GLN A 76 21.25 14.80 -4.18
CA GLN A 76 20.40 15.28 -5.28
C GLN A 76 19.29 16.18 -4.75
N SER A 77 18.94 17.21 -5.53
CA SER A 77 17.87 18.15 -5.17
C SER A 77 16.50 17.46 -5.15
N ILE A 78 15.79 17.59 -4.03
CA ILE A 78 14.43 17.06 -3.83
C ILE A 78 13.42 18.14 -4.19
N THR A 79 12.41 17.79 -4.96
CA THR A 79 11.30 18.71 -5.27
C THR A 79 10.17 18.53 -4.27
N SER A 80 9.36 19.58 -4.03
CA SER A 80 8.21 19.48 -3.14
C SER A 80 7.23 18.37 -3.55
N SER A 81 7.09 18.12 -4.85
CA SER A 81 6.26 17.04 -5.39
C SER A 81 6.71 15.63 -5.00
N GLU A 82 7.96 15.43 -4.60
CA GLU A 82 8.50 14.13 -4.16
C GLU A 82 8.32 13.90 -2.66
N ILE A 83 8.11 15.00 -1.91
CA ILE A 83 7.80 14.99 -0.47
C ILE A 83 6.28 14.89 -0.28
N GLU A 84 5.51 15.50 -1.18
CA GLU A 84 4.05 15.39 -1.20
C GLU A 84 3.62 13.93 -1.24
N VAL A 85 2.62 13.60 -0.42
CA VAL A 85 1.98 12.28 -0.40
C VAL A 85 1.27 12.12 -1.74
N SER A 86 1.93 11.48 -2.69
CA SER A 86 1.30 11.11 -3.95
C SER A 86 0.14 10.18 -3.65
N ASP A 87 -1.00 10.40 -4.30
CA ASP A 87 -2.12 9.43 -4.36
C ASP A 87 -1.74 8.21 -5.21
N SER A 88 -0.46 7.84 -5.24
CA SER A 88 0.08 6.65 -5.87
C SER A 88 -0.01 5.44 -4.95
N GLU A 89 -0.28 5.60 -3.64
CA GLU A 89 -0.51 4.47 -2.75
C GLU A 89 -2.00 4.23 -2.56
N CYS A 90 -2.44 2.98 -2.70
CA CYS A 90 -3.81 2.62 -2.40
C CYS A 90 -4.01 2.64 -0.87
N PHE A 91 -4.77 3.59 -0.34
CA PHE A 91 -5.00 3.73 1.11
C PHE A 91 -5.84 2.59 1.75
N ILE A 92 -6.29 1.61 0.97
CA ILE A 92 -6.97 0.42 1.48
C ILE A 92 -5.95 -0.69 1.81
N CYS A 93 -5.03 -0.98 0.88
CA CYS A 93 -4.04 -2.05 1.03
C CYS A 93 -2.62 -1.55 1.34
N TYR A 94 -2.42 -0.23 1.29
CA TYR A 94 -1.13 0.47 1.48
C TYR A 94 -0.04 0.06 0.48
N ALA A 95 -0.42 -0.53 -0.65
CA ALA A 95 0.49 -0.86 -1.73
C ALA A 95 0.51 0.24 -2.80
N GLU A 96 1.67 0.43 -3.42
CA GLU A 96 1.85 1.35 -4.53
C GLU A 96 1.02 0.92 -5.75
N MET A 97 0.42 1.89 -6.42
CA MET A 97 -0.37 1.75 -7.63
C MET A 97 0.51 2.08 -8.82
N THR A 98 0.78 1.08 -9.64
CA THR A 98 1.56 1.22 -10.87
C THR A 98 0.64 1.53 -12.06
N SER A 99 1.17 2.15 -13.11
CA SER A 99 0.39 2.59 -14.28
C SER A 99 -0.31 1.46 -15.06
N ASN A 100 0.12 0.21 -14.87
CA ASN A 100 -0.47 -0.99 -15.48
C ASN A 100 -1.58 -1.63 -14.63
N GLN A 101 -1.80 -1.18 -13.39
CA GLN A 101 -2.84 -1.70 -12.51
C GLN A 101 -4.16 -0.97 -12.75
N LYS A 102 -5.28 -1.70 -12.72
CA LYS A 102 -6.60 -1.08 -12.74
C LYS A 102 -6.83 -0.32 -11.45
N THR A 103 -7.21 0.95 -11.57
CA THR A 103 -7.53 1.81 -10.44
C THR A 103 -9.00 2.25 -10.49
N LEU A 104 -9.53 2.64 -9.34
CA LEU A 104 -10.82 3.31 -9.22
C LEU A 104 -10.63 4.65 -8.52
N GLN A 105 -11.12 5.71 -9.16
CA GLN A 105 -11.10 7.07 -8.62
C GLN A 105 -12.50 7.44 -8.11
N CYS A 106 -12.57 8.01 -6.91
CA CYS A 106 -13.82 8.58 -6.41
C CYS A 106 -14.14 9.89 -7.16
N GLU A 107 -15.35 10.01 -7.71
CA GLU A 107 -15.76 11.22 -8.44
C GLU A 107 -15.79 12.47 -7.55
N GLU A 108 -16.03 12.28 -6.25
CA GLU A 108 -16.23 13.37 -5.31
C GLU A 108 -14.93 13.88 -4.67
N CYS A 109 -14.12 12.99 -4.09
CA CYS A 109 -12.87 13.37 -3.41
C CYS A 109 -11.62 13.14 -4.25
N LYS A 110 -11.76 12.62 -5.48
CA LYS A 110 -10.69 12.35 -6.44
C LYS A 110 -9.59 11.38 -5.97
N LYS A 111 -9.72 10.78 -4.78
CA LYS A 111 -8.81 9.74 -4.29
C LYS A 111 -8.90 8.47 -5.13
N VAL A 112 -7.74 7.85 -5.34
CA VAL A 112 -7.55 6.69 -6.20
C VAL A 112 -7.20 5.47 -5.34
N THR A 113 -7.68 4.30 -5.75
CA THR A 113 -7.42 3.01 -5.10
C THR A 113 -7.22 1.93 -6.15
N HIS A 114 -6.61 0.79 -5.79
CA HIS A 114 -6.68 -0.41 -6.64
C HIS A 114 -8.15 -0.78 -6.85
N PHE A 115 -8.50 -1.10 -8.10
CA PHE A 115 -9.86 -1.47 -8.46
C PHE A 115 -10.39 -2.64 -7.62
N GLU A 116 -9.57 -3.67 -7.41
CA GLU A 116 -9.95 -4.84 -6.60
C GLU A 116 -10.20 -4.48 -5.13
N CYS A 117 -9.38 -3.60 -4.57
CA CYS A 117 -9.55 -3.15 -3.19
C CYS A 117 -10.85 -2.37 -3.03
N ALA A 118 -11.15 -1.46 -3.97
CA ALA A 118 -12.39 -0.73 -3.98
C ALA A 118 -13.60 -1.64 -4.19
N SER A 119 -13.55 -2.58 -5.15
CA SER A 119 -14.64 -3.52 -5.42
C SER A 119 -15.01 -4.33 -4.18
N LYS A 120 -14.02 -4.89 -3.47
CA LYS A 120 -14.25 -5.61 -2.20
C LYS A 120 -14.92 -4.74 -1.14
N TRP A 121 -14.50 -3.49 -1.01
CA TRP A 121 -15.08 -2.53 -0.07
C TRP A 121 -16.52 -2.14 -0.42
N LEU A 122 -16.77 -1.85 -1.70
CA LEU A 122 -18.04 -1.32 -2.20
C LEU A 122 -19.19 -2.33 -2.10
N LYS A 123 -18.89 -3.63 -2.22
CA LYS A 123 -19.86 -4.71 -1.99
C LYS A 123 -20.51 -4.66 -0.61
N ILE A 124 -19.79 -4.12 0.39
CA ILE A 124 -20.24 -4.06 1.78
C ILE A 124 -20.77 -2.67 2.12
N HIS A 125 -20.04 -1.61 1.74
CA HIS A 125 -20.27 -0.27 2.26
C HIS A 125 -20.95 0.70 1.28
N ARG A 126 -20.95 0.42 -0.03
CA ARG A 126 -21.52 1.29 -1.10
C ARG A 126 -21.13 2.77 -0.97
N SER A 127 -19.92 3.05 -0.48
CA SER A 127 -19.42 4.39 -0.24
C SER A 127 -17.91 4.45 -0.44
N CYS A 128 -17.41 5.61 -0.84
CA CYS A 128 -15.98 5.88 -0.93
C CYS A 128 -15.27 5.57 0.40
N PRO A 129 -14.20 4.76 0.43
CA PRO A 129 -13.50 4.42 1.67
C PRO A 129 -12.78 5.62 2.31
N HIS A 130 -12.58 6.71 1.57
CA HIS A 130 -11.97 7.95 2.08
C HIS A 130 -13.02 8.95 2.57
N CYS A 131 -13.89 9.45 1.67
CA CYS A 131 -14.82 10.53 2.01
C CYS A 131 -16.23 10.06 2.42
N ARG A 132 -16.52 8.75 2.35
CA ARG A 132 -17.82 8.13 2.68
C ARG A 132 -19.01 8.62 1.85
N ARG A 133 -18.80 9.43 0.81
CA ARG A 133 -19.85 9.74 -0.18
C ARG A 133 -20.22 8.49 -0.96
N GLU A 134 -21.46 8.44 -1.44
CA GLU A 134 -21.99 7.31 -2.19
C GLU A 134 -21.11 6.99 -3.40
N MET A 135 -20.81 5.71 -3.56
CA MET A 135 -19.97 5.21 -4.64
C MET A 135 -20.38 3.75 -4.88
N LEU A 136 -20.72 3.41 -6.11
CA LEU A 136 -21.16 2.06 -6.48
C LEU A 136 -20.03 1.33 -7.21
N ASP A 137 -19.99 -0.01 -7.08
CA ASP A 137 -19.04 -0.83 -7.82
C ASP A 137 -19.38 -0.76 -9.32
N PRO A 138 -18.49 -0.27 -10.18
CA PRO A 138 -18.76 -0.14 -11.61
C PRO A 138 -19.01 -1.48 -12.32
N ASN A 139 -18.56 -2.61 -11.77
CA ASN A 139 -18.84 -3.93 -12.32
C ASN A 139 -20.25 -4.43 -11.97
N GLU A 140 -20.76 -4.09 -10.78
CA GLU A 140 -22.12 -4.48 -10.37
C GLU A 140 -23.16 -3.49 -10.91
N PHE A 141 -22.79 -2.22 -11.04
CA PHE A 141 -23.64 -1.14 -11.51
C PHE A 141 -22.93 -0.37 -12.65
N PRO A 142 -22.85 -0.97 -13.85
CA PRO A 142 -22.26 -0.29 -15.00
C PRO A 142 -23.12 0.94 -15.36
N ASN A 143 -22.46 2.02 -15.77
CA ASN A 143 -23.14 3.23 -16.22
C ASN A 143 -24.03 2.89 -17.43
N LEU A 144 -25.35 2.99 -17.26
CA LEU A 144 -26.33 2.67 -18.31
C LEU A 144 -26.59 3.85 -19.27
N GLY A 145 -25.93 4.99 -19.06
CA GLY A 145 -26.06 6.19 -19.89
C GLY A 145 -24.88 6.36 -20.85
N GLN A 146 -25.13 6.10 -22.13
CA GLN A 146 -24.47 6.79 -23.26
C GLN A 146 -25.52 7.65 -23.97
#